data_AF-A0A9N9XHD7-F1
#
_entry.id   AF-A0A9N9XHD7-F1
#
_cell.length_a   1.000
_cell.length_b   1.000
_cell.length_c   1.000
_cell.angle_alpha   90.00
_cell.angle_beta   90.00
_cell.angle_gamma   90.00
#
_symmetry.space_group_name_H-M   'P 1'
#
loop_
_entity.id
_entity.type
_entity.pdbx_description
1 polymer ?
#
loop_
_entity_poly.entity_id
_entity_poly.type
_entity_poly.pdbx_seq_one_letter_code
_entity_poly.pdbx_strand_id
1 'polypeptide(L)'
;MTKISSDQLKSNLEIQLSELEILESLLYNPGELKVEDICTLSDIKDYVNDKTTISPPYLDLTVNIIQDNAKFELCITLPHEYPNVEPELFVRNHKFDRHQHVKINKDLCNFMACQEKGEPCIFSAISWIKDNAEEYIQVEQEQPQKKDVRDEKFVRHWIYSHHIYSKTKRRELVELASQLELTGFCMPGKPGIICIEGAAADVQECWQSIKSMSWKKIFCKVVEDDKEEKGRKFLKFDKFEEVVFQNNGIKYNHMDMGELHHYLEDHSVGYIFKDIFGVEARSSTSS
;
A
#
# COMPACT_ATOMS: atom_id res chain seq x y z
N MET A 1 -8.85 -12.10 -16.33
CA MET A 1 -9.15 -10.69 -16.03
C MET A 1 -8.61 -9.84 -17.17
N THR A 2 -9.48 -8.99 -17.70
CA THR A 2 -9.44 -8.31 -19.00
C THR A 2 -8.21 -7.41 -19.14
N LYS A 3 -7.39 -7.65 -20.17
CA LYS A 3 -6.41 -6.66 -20.62
C LYS A 3 -7.20 -5.42 -21.03
N ILE A 4 -6.94 -4.28 -20.40
CA ILE A 4 -7.43 -2.98 -20.89
C ILE A 4 -6.89 -2.83 -22.32
N SER A 5 -7.75 -2.43 -23.27
CA SER A 5 -7.29 -2.14 -24.63
C SER A 5 -6.38 -0.91 -24.60
N SER A 6 -5.46 -0.79 -25.57
CA SER A 6 -4.59 0.39 -25.67
C SER A 6 -5.40 1.68 -25.73
N ASP A 7 -6.52 1.66 -26.45
CA ASP A 7 -7.41 2.81 -26.62
C ASP A 7 -8.10 3.20 -25.30
N GLN A 8 -8.54 2.21 -24.52
CA GLN A 8 -9.15 2.47 -23.21
C GLN A 8 -8.11 2.98 -22.21
N LEU A 9 -6.89 2.44 -22.24
CA LEU A 9 -5.79 2.92 -21.40
C LEU A 9 -5.48 4.39 -21.70
N LYS A 10 -5.38 4.73 -22.98
CA LYS A 10 -5.14 6.11 -23.42
C LYS A 10 -6.24 7.06 -22.93
N SER A 11 -7.50 6.70 -23.14
CA SER A 11 -8.65 7.49 -22.67
C SER A 11 -8.64 7.67 -21.14
N ASN A 12 -8.31 6.61 -20.38
CA ASN A 12 -8.18 6.69 -18.93
C ASN A 12 -7.06 7.64 -18.49
N LEU A 13 -5.89 7.59 -19.15
CA LEU A 13 -4.76 8.47 -18.86
C LEU A 13 -5.06 9.93 -19.22
N GLU A 14 -5.79 10.19 -20.30
CA GLU A 14 -6.27 11.54 -20.65
C GLU A 14 -7.18 12.12 -19.55
N ILE A 15 -8.05 11.30 -18.96
CA ILE A 15 -8.89 11.71 -17.82
C ILE A 15 -8.03 12.01 -16.59
N GLN A 16 -7.03 11.16 -16.29
CA GLN A 16 -6.11 11.39 -15.17
C GLN A 16 -5.32 12.69 -15.32
N LEU A 17 -4.83 13.00 -16.52
CA LEU A 17 -4.13 14.25 -16.81
C LEU A 17 -5.07 15.46 -16.68
N SER A 18 -6.29 15.35 -17.21
CA SER A 18 -7.29 16.43 -17.11
C SER A 18 -7.67 16.73 -15.66
N GLU A 19 -7.87 15.69 -14.83
CA GLU A 19 -8.14 15.86 -13.41
C GLU A 19 -6.94 16.49 -12.69
N LEU A 20 -5.71 16.07 -13.03
CA LEU A 20 -4.50 16.68 -12.47
C LEU A 20 -4.41 18.17 -12.78
N GLU A 21 -4.68 18.59 -14.02
CA GLU A 21 -4.68 20.00 -14.43
C GLU A 21 -5.74 20.83 -13.67
N ILE A 22 -6.92 20.23 -13.44
CA ILE A 22 -7.97 20.84 -12.61
C ILE A 22 -7.48 20.99 -11.17
N LEU A 23 -6.86 19.95 -10.59
CA LEU A 23 -6.33 19.99 -9.23
C LEU A 23 -5.19 21.02 -9.10
N GLU A 24 -4.30 21.12 -10.07
CA GLU A 24 -3.24 22.15 -10.12
C GLU A 24 -3.84 23.56 -10.15
N SER A 25 -4.97 23.74 -10.84
CA SER A 25 -5.69 25.02 -10.90
C SER A 25 -6.40 25.37 -9.59
N LEU A 26 -6.93 24.37 -8.89
CA LEU A 26 -7.63 24.54 -7.60
C LEU A 26 -6.66 24.70 -6.42
N LEU A 27 -5.53 24.00 -6.46
CA LEU A 27 -4.49 23.95 -5.42
C LEU A 27 -3.29 24.79 -5.85
N TYR A 28 -3.49 26.10 -5.91
CA TYR A 28 -2.52 27.05 -6.47
C TYR A 28 -1.33 27.34 -5.54
N ASN A 29 -1.38 26.96 -4.25
CA ASN A 29 -0.28 27.26 -3.34
C ASN A 29 0.90 26.29 -3.54
N PRO A 30 2.14 26.80 -3.50
CA PRO A 30 3.33 25.97 -3.73
C PRO A 30 3.42 24.85 -2.69
N GLY A 31 3.41 23.61 -3.17
CA GLY A 31 3.52 22.42 -2.35
C GLY A 31 2.20 21.84 -1.85
N GLU A 32 1.03 22.43 -2.18
CA GLU A 32 -0.27 21.79 -1.94
C GLU A 32 -0.46 20.52 -2.76
N LEU A 33 -0.04 20.51 -4.02
CA LEU A 33 -0.03 19.32 -4.86
C LEU A 33 1.41 18.99 -5.26
N LYS A 34 1.79 17.72 -5.11
CA LYS A 34 3.10 17.21 -5.51
C LYS A 34 2.93 15.94 -6.31
N VAL A 35 3.56 15.89 -7.48
CA VAL A 35 3.74 14.66 -8.24
C VAL A 35 5.02 14.00 -7.74
N GLU A 36 4.94 12.77 -7.24
CA GLU A 36 6.10 12.09 -6.62
C GLU A 36 7.20 11.78 -7.65
N ASP A 37 6.82 11.55 -8.91
CA ASP A 37 7.74 11.23 -9.99
C ASP A 37 7.39 11.99 -11.28
N ILE A 38 8.18 13.02 -11.57
CA ILE A 38 8.02 13.86 -12.76
C ILE A 38 8.33 13.08 -14.05
N CYS A 39 9.22 12.08 -13.99
CA CYS A 39 9.52 11.23 -15.13
C CYS A 39 8.30 10.39 -15.50
N THR A 40 7.62 9.80 -14.50
CA THR A 40 6.36 9.08 -14.70
C THR A 40 5.30 9.96 -15.39
N LEU A 41 5.16 11.22 -14.96
CA LEU A 41 4.23 12.16 -15.61
C LEU A 41 4.62 12.44 -17.07
N SER A 42 5.91 12.58 -17.36
CA SER A 42 6.41 12.74 -18.73
C SER A 42 6.10 11.51 -19.59
N ASP A 43 6.33 10.30 -19.06
CA ASP A 43 6.07 9.05 -19.75
C ASP A 43 4.57 8.89 -20.07
N ILE A 44 3.69 9.26 -19.14
CA ILE A 44 2.24 9.28 -19.36
C ILE A 44 1.87 10.25 -20.49
N LYS A 45 2.42 11.49 -20.46
CA LYS A 45 2.18 12.48 -21.52
C LYS A 45 2.70 11.99 -22.88
N ASP A 46 3.86 11.34 -22.92
CA ASP A 46 4.42 10.82 -24.16
C ASP A 46 3.61 9.64 -24.71
N TYR A 47 3.08 8.76 -23.85
CA TYR A 47 2.17 7.68 -24.24
C TYR A 47 0.85 8.21 -24.81
N VAL A 48 0.23 9.20 -24.15
CA VAL A 48 -1.01 9.84 -24.63
C VAL A 48 -0.80 10.56 -25.97
N ASN A 49 0.39 11.12 -26.20
CA ASN A 49 0.75 11.77 -27.47
C ASN A 49 1.27 10.79 -28.55
N ASP A 50 1.11 9.48 -28.37
CA ASP A 50 1.54 8.41 -29.28
C ASP A 50 3.06 8.42 -29.61
N LYS A 51 3.89 9.02 -28.73
CA LYS A 51 5.35 9.02 -28.89
C LYS A 51 5.99 7.72 -28.42
N THR A 52 5.34 7.00 -27.51
CA THR A 52 5.79 5.72 -26.98
C THR A 52 4.65 4.70 -27.04
N THR A 53 5.01 3.44 -27.26
CA THR A 53 4.07 2.30 -27.19
C THR A 53 4.19 1.54 -25.88
N ILE A 54 5.11 1.98 -25.01
CA ILE A 54 5.39 1.37 -23.71
C ILE A 54 4.36 1.90 -22.71
N SER A 55 3.65 0.99 -22.04
CA SER A 55 2.71 1.37 -20.98
C SER A 55 3.46 2.11 -19.86
N PRO A 56 3.02 3.32 -19.48
CA PRO A 56 3.65 4.06 -18.39
C PRO A 56 3.40 3.37 -17.03
N PRO A 57 4.16 3.76 -15.98
CA PRO A 57 3.88 3.37 -14.61
C PRO A 57 2.67 4.12 -14.01
N TYR A 58 2.25 3.74 -12.80
CA TYR A 58 1.12 4.36 -12.11
C TYR A 58 1.50 5.74 -11.58
N LEU A 59 0.55 6.68 -11.63
CA LEU A 59 0.78 8.05 -11.18
C LEU A 59 0.57 8.16 -9.67
N ASP A 60 1.63 8.55 -8.95
CA ASP A 60 1.62 8.82 -7.52
C ASP A 60 1.59 10.35 -7.28
N LEU A 61 0.61 10.79 -6.49
CA LEU A 61 0.38 12.20 -6.12
C LEU A 61 0.30 12.33 -4.60
N THR A 62 0.75 13.47 -4.08
CA THR A 62 0.57 13.86 -2.68
C THR A 62 -0.08 15.22 -2.61
N VAL A 63 -1.23 15.30 -1.95
CA VAL A 63 -1.95 16.55 -1.66
C VAL A 63 -1.76 16.91 -0.19
N ASN A 64 -1.15 18.06 0.08
CA ASN A 64 -1.03 18.63 1.41
C ASN A 64 -2.24 19.52 1.70
N ILE A 65 -3.08 19.11 2.64
CA ILE A 65 -4.28 19.82 3.08
C ILE A 65 -3.98 20.44 4.45
N ILE A 66 -4.07 21.77 4.54
CA ILE A 66 -3.89 22.49 5.80
C ILE A 66 -5.26 22.94 6.29
N GLN A 67 -5.65 22.49 7.47
CA GLN A 67 -6.90 22.86 8.11
C GLN A 67 -6.72 22.96 9.62
N ASP A 68 -7.16 24.06 10.22
CA ASP A 68 -7.16 24.32 11.67
C ASP A 68 -5.84 23.98 12.39
N ASN A 69 -4.72 24.39 11.78
CA ASN A 69 -3.36 24.19 12.33
C ASN A 69 -2.89 22.71 12.36
N ALA A 70 -3.62 21.83 11.69
CA ALA A 70 -3.23 20.46 11.35
C ALA A 70 -2.87 20.35 9.87
N LYS A 71 -1.84 19.57 9.58
CA LYS A 71 -1.37 19.28 8.22
C LYS A 71 -1.68 17.83 7.89
N PHE A 72 -2.59 17.62 6.97
CA PHE A 72 -2.94 16.34 6.40
C PHE A 72 -2.22 16.16 5.07
N GLU A 73 -1.72 14.96 4.82
CA GLU A 73 -1.12 14.56 3.56
C GLU A 73 -1.96 13.42 2.99
N LEU A 74 -2.65 13.70 1.89
CA LEU A 74 -3.41 12.71 1.13
C LEU A 74 -2.50 12.17 0.02
N CYS A 75 -2.03 10.94 0.18
CA CYS A 75 -1.29 10.21 -0.83
C CYS A 75 -2.26 9.44 -1.73
N ILE A 76 -2.09 9.59 -3.03
CA ILE A 76 -3.00 9.11 -4.07
C ILE A 76 -2.17 8.31 -5.06
N THR A 77 -2.55 7.07 -5.33
CA THR A 77 -1.99 6.27 -6.42
C THR A 77 -3.09 5.97 -7.43
N LEU A 78 -2.90 6.41 -8.67
CA LEU A 78 -3.87 6.26 -9.76
C LEU A 78 -3.54 5.01 -10.61
N PRO A 79 -4.39 3.98 -10.59
CA PRO A 79 -4.21 2.81 -11.44
C PRO A 79 -4.61 3.10 -12.89
N HIS A 80 -4.14 2.27 -13.82
CA HIS A 80 -4.50 2.35 -15.25
C HIS A 80 -6.00 2.22 -15.54
N GLU A 81 -6.74 1.59 -14.64
CA GLU A 81 -8.19 1.41 -14.73
C GLU A 81 -8.99 2.65 -14.29
N TYR A 82 -8.37 3.61 -13.60
CA TYR A 82 -9.05 4.84 -13.12
C TYR A 82 -9.53 5.70 -14.31
N PRO A 83 -10.75 6.25 -14.29
CA PRO A 83 -11.69 6.39 -13.16
C PRO A 83 -12.69 5.24 -12.97
N ASN A 84 -12.63 4.18 -13.78
CA ASN A 84 -13.57 3.05 -13.66
C ASN A 84 -13.32 2.19 -12.40
N VAL A 85 -12.10 2.28 -11.86
CA VAL A 85 -11.70 1.67 -10.59
C VAL A 85 -11.24 2.79 -9.65
N GLU A 86 -11.62 2.69 -8.39
CA GLU A 86 -11.25 3.63 -7.34
C GLU A 86 -9.73 3.78 -7.21
N PRO A 87 -9.25 5.01 -6.93
CA PRO A 87 -7.84 5.26 -6.67
C PRO A 87 -7.44 4.69 -5.30
N GLU A 88 -6.15 4.45 -5.10
CA GLU A 88 -5.64 4.12 -3.78
C GLU A 88 -5.33 5.40 -3.01
N LEU A 89 -6.12 5.69 -1.97
CA LEU A 89 -6.01 6.90 -1.14
C LEU A 89 -5.51 6.61 0.27
N PHE A 90 -4.51 7.34 0.76
CA PHE A 90 -3.99 7.17 2.10
C PHE A 90 -3.75 8.52 2.77
N VAL A 91 -4.37 8.73 3.93
CA VAL A 91 -4.24 9.96 4.71
C VAL A 91 -3.19 9.78 5.80
N ARG A 92 -2.26 10.72 5.83
CA ARG A 92 -1.18 10.81 6.81
C ARG A 92 -1.23 12.15 7.53
N ASN A 93 -1.04 12.14 8.85
CA ASN A 93 -0.90 13.36 9.63
C ASN A 93 0.14 13.10 10.73
N HIS A 94 1.20 13.91 10.78
CA HIS A 94 2.31 13.74 11.70
C HIS A 94 1.94 13.89 13.19
N LYS A 95 0.77 14.48 13.50
CA LYS A 95 0.27 14.64 14.87
C LYS A 95 -0.69 13.54 15.27
N PHE A 96 -1.15 12.71 14.34
CA PHE A 96 -2.14 11.69 14.64
C PHE A 96 -1.49 10.51 15.36
N ASP A 97 -2.21 10.00 16.35
CA ASP A 97 -1.94 8.69 16.89
C ASP A 97 -2.38 7.59 15.91
N ARG A 98 -1.95 6.37 16.19
CA ARG A 98 -2.24 5.21 15.33
C ARG A 98 -3.74 4.93 15.20
N HIS A 99 -4.53 5.17 16.25
CA HIS A 99 -5.98 4.95 16.22
C HIS A 99 -6.69 5.96 15.33
N GLN A 100 -6.30 7.23 15.40
CA GLN A 100 -6.76 8.30 14.52
C GLN A 100 -6.41 7.99 13.07
N HIS A 101 -5.19 7.54 12.78
CA HIS A 101 -4.78 7.09 11.45
C HIS A 101 -5.65 5.94 10.91
N VAL A 102 -5.90 4.92 11.72
CA VAL A 102 -6.77 3.79 11.34
C VAL A 102 -8.20 4.25 11.08
N LYS A 103 -8.73 5.11 11.95
CA LYS A 103 -10.11 5.60 11.88
C LYS A 103 -10.31 6.45 10.61
N ILE A 104 -9.48 7.47 10.39
CA ILE A 104 -9.65 8.37 9.23
C ILE A 104 -9.50 7.65 7.90
N ASN A 105 -8.54 6.72 7.78
CA ASN A 105 -8.36 5.98 6.54
C ASN A 105 -9.50 4.98 6.29
N LYS A 106 -10.02 4.35 7.34
CA LYS A 106 -11.20 3.47 7.25
C LYS A 106 -12.44 4.25 6.81
N ASP A 107 -12.68 5.41 7.43
CA ASP A 107 -13.84 6.23 7.13
C ASP A 107 -13.75 6.85 5.73
N LEU A 108 -12.54 7.24 5.29
CA LEU A 108 -12.29 7.65 3.90
C LEU A 108 -12.58 6.50 2.92
N CYS A 109 -12.10 5.28 3.19
CA CYS A 109 -12.39 4.14 2.33
C CYS A 109 -13.90 3.87 2.22
N ASN A 110 -14.63 3.99 3.33
CA ASN A 110 -16.09 3.83 3.33
C ASN A 110 -16.79 4.92 2.50
N PHE A 111 -16.34 6.17 2.62
CA PHE A 111 -16.87 7.29 1.83
C PHE A 111 -16.65 7.08 0.33
N MET A 112 -15.47 6.62 -0.06
CA MET A 112 -15.12 6.37 -1.46
C MET A 112 -15.89 5.19 -2.07
N ALA A 113 -16.17 4.16 -1.28
CA ALA A 113 -16.97 3.01 -1.72
C ALA A 113 -18.43 3.39 -2.08
N CYS A 114 -18.91 4.55 -1.63
CA CYS A 114 -20.24 5.08 -1.94
C CYS A 114 -20.26 6.01 -3.19
N GLN A 115 -19.11 6.35 -3.77
CA GLN A 115 -19.03 7.25 -4.92
C GLN A 115 -19.38 6.54 -6.24
N GLU A 116 -19.84 7.31 -7.23
CA GLU A 116 -20.13 6.78 -8.56
C GLU A 116 -18.83 6.39 -9.30
N LYS A 117 -18.86 5.24 -9.97
CA LYS A 117 -17.71 4.74 -10.73
C LYS A 117 -17.70 5.34 -12.12
N GLY A 118 -16.52 5.69 -12.61
CA GLY A 118 -16.33 6.25 -13.96
C GLY A 118 -16.15 7.76 -13.98
N GLU A 119 -16.28 8.44 -12.83
CA GLU A 119 -16.02 9.88 -12.71
C GLU A 119 -14.75 10.18 -11.88
N PRO A 120 -14.05 11.29 -12.17
CA PRO A 120 -12.95 11.78 -11.35
C PRO A 120 -13.42 12.08 -9.91
N CYS A 121 -12.71 11.57 -8.90
CA CYS A 121 -13.17 11.60 -7.50
C CYS A 121 -12.12 12.13 -6.50
N ILE A 122 -10.95 12.59 -6.96
CA ILE A 122 -9.90 13.08 -6.07
C ILE A 122 -10.36 14.32 -5.30
N PHE A 123 -11.08 15.24 -5.97
CA PHE A 123 -11.60 16.44 -5.32
C PHE A 123 -12.64 16.12 -4.23
N SER A 124 -13.46 15.09 -4.44
CA SER A 124 -14.42 14.60 -3.43
C SER A 124 -13.70 14.08 -2.19
N ALA A 125 -12.59 13.35 -2.36
CA ALA A 125 -11.76 12.90 -1.25
C ALA A 125 -11.12 14.08 -0.49
N ILE A 126 -10.61 15.09 -1.20
CA ILE A 126 -10.04 16.30 -0.58
C ILE A 126 -11.11 17.03 0.23
N SER A 127 -12.30 17.21 -0.34
CA SER A 127 -13.42 17.90 0.33
C SER A 127 -13.88 17.14 1.57
N TRP A 128 -14.00 15.82 1.48
CA TRP A 128 -14.35 14.98 2.63
C TRP A 128 -13.34 15.11 3.77
N ILE A 129 -12.03 15.11 3.47
CA ILE A 129 -11.00 15.33 4.51
C ILE A 129 -11.19 16.70 5.14
N LYS A 130 -11.47 17.74 4.35
CA LYS A 130 -11.69 19.09 4.88
C LYS A 130 -12.91 19.16 5.79
N ASP A 131 -14.00 18.53 5.40
CA ASP A 131 -15.25 18.59 6.16
C ASP A 131 -15.19 17.78 7.47
N ASN A 132 -14.35 16.73 7.52
CA ASN A 132 -14.27 15.82 8.67
C ASN A 132 -12.98 16.00 9.50
N ALA A 133 -12.06 16.87 9.10
CA ALA A 133 -10.75 17.05 9.76
C ALA A 133 -10.86 17.34 11.26
N GLU A 134 -11.81 18.19 11.66
CA GLU A 134 -12.00 18.62 13.05
C GLU A 134 -12.32 17.46 13.99
N GLU A 135 -13.10 16.46 13.54
CA GLU A 135 -13.52 15.33 14.37
C GLU A 135 -12.32 14.49 14.83
N TYR A 136 -11.30 14.36 13.97
CA TYR A 136 -10.13 13.52 14.27
C TYR A 136 -9.10 14.25 15.13
N ILE A 137 -9.00 15.58 15.03
CA ILE A 137 -8.04 16.38 15.82
C ILE A 137 -8.41 16.37 17.32
N GLN A 138 -9.70 16.32 17.65
CA GLN A 138 -10.17 16.37 19.04
C GLN A 138 -9.96 15.06 19.84
N VAL A 139 -9.52 13.97 19.20
CA VAL A 139 -9.36 12.64 19.83
C VAL A 139 -8.00 12.48 20.55
N GLU A 140 -7.30 13.58 20.85
CA GLU A 140 -5.95 13.63 21.45
C GLU A 140 -5.83 13.00 22.88
N GLN A 141 -6.86 12.34 23.44
CA GLN A 141 -6.92 11.97 24.86
C GLN A 141 -7.17 10.49 25.22
N GLU A 142 -7.23 9.54 24.28
CA GLU A 142 -7.27 8.12 24.66
C GLU A 142 -5.96 7.41 24.32
N GLN A 143 -4.96 7.60 25.19
CA GLN A 143 -3.78 6.74 25.21
C GLN A 143 -4.20 5.28 25.48
N PRO A 144 -3.83 4.31 24.64
CA PRO A 144 -3.82 2.92 25.07
C PRO A 144 -2.72 2.76 26.11
N GLN A 145 -3.14 2.25 27.26
CA GLN A 145 -2.36 1.97 28.46
C GLN A 145 -1.03 1.26 28.14
N LYS A 146 -0.02 1.58 28.98
CA LYS A 146 1.19 0.76 29.17
C LYS A 146 0.81 -0.73 29.11
N LYS A 147 1.29 -1.44 28.09
CA LYS A 147 1.14 -2.90 27.97
C LYS A 147 1.94 -3.55 29.10
N ASP A 148 1.28 -3.80 30.24
CA ASP A 148 1.79 -4.66 31.30
C ASP A 148 1.88 -6.12 30.80
N VAL A 149 2.97 -6.78 31.19
CA VAL A 149 3.33 -8.21 31.04
C VAL A 149 2.61 -8.94 29.91
N ARG A 150 3.17 -8.86 28.70
CA ARG A 150 2.67 -9.59 27.53
C ARG A 150 2.98 -11.07 27.68
N ASP A 151 1.95 -11.91 27.58
CA ASP A 151 2.07 -13.33 27.32
C ASP A 151 2.84 -13.47 25.97
N GLU A 152 4.11 -13.87 26.02
CA GLU A 152 5.09 -13.77 24.91
C GLU A 152 4.85 -14.81 23.80
N LYS A 153 3.62 -14.88 23.28
CA LYS A 153 3.34 -15.72 22.11
C LYS A 153 3.78 -14.98 20.86
N PHE A 154 4.73 -15.58 20.14
CA PHE A 154 5.13 -15.12 18.82
C PHE A 154 4.21 -15.70 17.76
N VAL A 155 3.89 -14.88 16.77
CA VAL A 155 3.09 -15.26 15.61
C VAL A 155 3.71 -14.71 14.33
N ARG A 156 3.38 -15.33 13.21
CA ARG A 156 3.69 -14.85 11.86
C ARG A 156 2.42 -14.75 11.05
N HIS A 157 2.22 -13.65 10.35
CA HIS A 157 1.12 -13.45 9.41
C HIS A 157 1.66 -13.33 8.00
N TRP A 158 1.05 -14.10 7.11
CA TRP A 158 1.29 -14.05 5.67
C TRP A 158 0.10 -13.39 5.00
N ILE A 159 0.30 -12.15 4.59
CA ILE A 159 -0.73 -11.28 4.03
C ILE A 159 -0.56 -11.23 2.53
N TYR A 160 -1.66 -11.49 1.83
CA TYR A 160 -1.76 -11.38 0.38
C TYR A 160 -2.54 -10.11 0.04
N SER A 161 -1.95 -9.29 -0.82
CA SER A 161 -2.61 -8.14 -1.42
C SER A 161 -2.68 -8.33 -2.95
N HIS A 162 -3.70 -7.75 -3.56
CA HIS A 162 -3.80 -7.75 -5.02
C HIS A 162 -2.61 -7.03 -5.67
N HIS A 163 -2.09 -5.98 -5.04
CA HIS A 163 -0.79 -5.38 -5.33
C HIS A 163 -0.36 -4.44 -4.20
N ILE A 164 0.93 -4.12 -4.16
CA ILE A 164 1.50 -3.01 -3.38
C ILE A 164 2.36 -2.19 -4.34
N TYR A 165 1.77 -1.18 -4.98
CA TYR A 165 2.50 -0.29 -5.90
C TYR A 165 2.87 1.04 -5.26
N SER A 166 1.92 1.60 -4.49
CA SER A 166 2.07 2.88 -3.80
C SER A 166 3.38 2.93 -3.01
N LYS A 167 4.29 3.83 -3.41
CA LYS A 167 5.56 4.09 -2.70
C LYS A 167 5.29 4.49 -1.25
N THR A 168 4.25 5.27 -1.01
CA THR A 168 3.84 5.68 0.34
C THR A 168 3.46 4.50 1.20
N LYS A 169 2.59 3.59 0.73
CA LYS A 169 2.21 2.40 1.52
C LYS A 169 3.41 1.52 1.85
N ARG A 170 4.35 1.36 0.90
CA ARG A 170 5.58 0.60 1.13
C ARG A 170 6.42 1.20 2.25
N ARG A 171 6.63 2.53 2.21
CA ARG A 171 7.35 3.24 3.26
C ARG A 171 6.65 3.13 4.61
N GLU A 172 5.33 3.32 4.62
CA GLU A 172 4.51 3.22 5.84
C GLU A 172 4.58 1.82 6.46
N LEU A 173 4.58 0.75 5.64
CA LEU A 173 4.75 -0.62 6.13
C LEU A 173 6.08 -0.79 6.88
N VAL A 174 7.17 -0.29 6.31
CA VAL A 174 8.51 -0.36 6.92
C VAL A 174 8.57 0.47 8.20
N GLU A 175 8.03 1.69 8.18
CA GLU A 175 7.97 2.57 9.35
C GLU A 175 7.14 1.93 10.49
N LEU A 176 5.96 1.40 10.18
CA LEU A 176 5.07 0.75 11.14
C LEU A 176 5.68 -0.50 11.77
N ALA A 177 6.28 -1.38 10.95
CA ALA A 177 6.93 -2.58 11.44
C ALA A 177 8.11 -2.26 12.37
N SER A 178 8.92 -1.26 12.01
CA SER A 178 10.03 -0.76 12.83
C SER A 178 9.56 -0.22 14.18
N GLN A 179 8.49 0.59 14.20
CA GLN A 179 7.93 1.14 15.44
C GLN A 179 7.32 0.09 16.39
N LEU A 180 6.92 -1.07 15.86
CA LEU A 180 6.35 -2.17 16.61
C LEU A 180 7.37 -3.29 16.90
N GLU A 181 8.65 -3.07 16.57
CA GLU A 181 9.73 -4.05 16.72
C GLU A 181 9.42 -5.40 16.04
N LEU A 182 8.71 -5.34 14.90
CA LEU A 182 8.37 -6.50 14.08
C LEU A 182 9.45 -6.78 13.06
N THR A 183 9.58 -8.05 12.67
CA THR A 183 10.48 -8.49 11.60
C THR A 183 9.69 -9.12 10.47
N GLY A 184 10.32 -9.34 9.31
CA GLY A 184 9.69 -9.90 8.13
C GLY A 184 10.03 -9.12 6.86
N PHE A 185 9.09 -9.07 5.92
CA PHE A 185 9.31 -8.33 4.69
C PHE A 185 8.00 -7.90 4.02
N CYS A 186 8.09 -6.89 3.14
CA CYS A 186 7.08 -6.67 2.11
C CYS A 186 7.72 -6.82 0.72
N MET A 187 7.08 -7.61 -0.14
CA MET A 187 7.41 -7.72 -1.55
C MET A 187 6.38 -6.95 -2.36
N PRO A 188 6.77 -5.84 -3.02
CA PRO A 188 5.85 -5.06 -3.81
C PRO A 188 5.54 -5.71 -5.15
N GLY A 189 4.66 -5.08 -5.92
CA GLY A 189 4.22 -5.60 -7.23
C GLY A 189 2.87 -6.31 -7.18
N LYS A 190 2.60 -7.16 -8.18
CA LYS A 190 1.34 -7.89 -8.36
C LYS A 190 1.58 -9.40 -8.49
N PRO A 191 1.18 -10.21 -7.50
CA PRO A 191 0.60 -9.81 -6.22
C PRO A 191 1.63 -9.17 -5.29
N GLY A 192 1.16 -8.41 -4.31
CA GLY A 192 2.02 -7.93 -3.23
C GLY A 192 1.91 -8.86 -2.03
N ILE A 193 3.05 -9.20 -1.42
CA ILE A 193 3.13 -10.13 -0.30
C ILE A 193 3.72 -9.42 0.90
N ILE A 194 3.13 -9.62 2.07
CA ILE A 194 3.66 -9.07 3.33
C ILE A 194 3.78 -10.22 4.31
N CYS A 195 4.96 -10.40 4.87
CA CYS A 195 5.23 -11.29 5.99
C CYS A 195 5.55 -10.41 7.20
N ILE A 196 4.79 -10.56 8.28
CA ILE A 196 5.08 -9.89 9.56
C ILE A 196 5.17 -10.95 10.65
N GLU A 197 6.21 -10.88 11.47
CA GLU A 197 6.38 -11.76 12.63
C GLU A 197 6.85 -10.96 13.84
N GLY A 198 6.46 -11.43 15.02
CA GLY A 198 6.72 -10.75 16.28
C GLY A 198 5.71 -11.15 17.35
N ALA A 199 5.61 -10.34 18.41
CA ALA A 199 4.66 -10.59 19.49
C ALA A 199 3.21 -10.51 18.96
N ALA A 200 2.35 -11.44 19.39
CA ALA A 200 0.98 -11.56 18.89
C ALA A 200 0.19 -10.25 18.91
N ALA A 201 0.29 -9.49 20.01
CA ALA A 201 -0.40 -8.22 20.16
C ALA A 201 0.07 -7.18 19.13
N ASP A 202 1.37 -7.10 18.86
CA ASP A 202 1.94 -6.11 17.95
C ASP A 202 1.72 -6.52 16.49
N VAL A 203 1.79 -7.82 16.16
CA VAL A 203 1.43 -8.32 14.83
C VAL A 203 -0.04 -8.04 14.52
N GLN A 204 -0.95 -8.24 15.49
CA GLN A 204 -2.36 -7.89 15.31
C GLN A 204 -2.56 -6.39 15.13
N GLU A 205 -1.89 -5.55 15.92
CA GLU A 205 -1.94 -4.09 15.81
C GLU A 205 -1.44 -3.61 14.43
N CYS A 206 -0.30 -4.15 13.98
CA CYS A 206 0.24 -3.90 12.65
C CYS A 206 -0.77 -4.31 11.57
N TRP A 207 -1.36 -5.50 11.69
CA TRP A 207 -2.34 -5.99 10.72
C TRP A 207 -3.59 -5.10 10.62
N GLN A 208 -4.12 -4.56 11.73
CA GLN A 208 -5.25 -3.63 11.67
C GLN A 208 -4.87 -2.31 10.99
N SER A 209 -3.67 -1.80 11.28
CA SER A 209 -3.14 -0.60 10.64
C SER A 209 -2.98 -0.81 9.13
N ILE A 210 -2.39 -1.94 8.73
CA ILE A 210 -2.30 -2.34 7.33
C ILE A 210 -3.69 -2.36 6.69
N LYS A 211 -4.68 -3.06 7.27
CA LYS A 211 -6.04 -3.11 6.69
C LYS A 211 -6.69 -1.76 6.47
N SER A 212 -6.36 -0.75 7.29
CA SER A 212 -6.92 0.59 7.14
C SER A 212 -6.34 1.34 5.96
N MET A 213 -5.17 0.96 5.44
CA MET A 213 -4.68 1.51 4.17
C MET A 213 -5.65 1.10 3.05
N SER A 214 -5.89 1.96 2.06
CA SER A 214 -6.88 1.71 0.99
C SER A 214 -6.47 0.60 0.01
N TRP A 215 -6.84 -0.65 0.28
CA TRP A 215 -6.49 -1.76 -0.61
C TRP A 215 -7.61 -2.11 -1.58
N LYS A 216 -7.28 -2.38 -2.85
CA LYS A 216 -8.22 -3.02 -3.78
C LYS A 216 -8.69 -4.39 -3.27
N LYS A 217 -7.76 -5.17 -2.69
CA LYS A 217 -8.02 -6.41 -1.97
C LYS A 217 -6.81 -6.77 -1.12
N ILE A 218 -7.02 -7.00 0.17
CA ILE A 218 -5.99 -7.50 1.10
C ILE A 218 -6.62 -8.50 2.06
N PHE A 219 -5.88 -9.56 2.40
CA PHE A 219 -6.32 -10.54 3.39
C PHE A 219 -5.12 -11.31 3.96
N CYS A 220 -5.20 -11.68 5.24
CA CYS A 220 -4.24 -12.59 5.86
C CYS A 220 -4.56 -14.02 5.39
N LYS A 221 -3.62 -14.63 4.67
CA LYS A 221 -3.80 -15.93 4.03
C LYS A 221 -3.41 -17.08 4.95
N VAL A 222 -2.32 -16.91 5.72
CA VAL A 222 -1.85 -17.89 6.69
C VAL A 222 -1.47 -17.17 7.97
N VAL A 223 -1.81 -17.78 9.11
CA VAL A 223 -1.37 -17.37 10.43
C VAL A 223 -0.64 -18.56 11.04
N GLU A 224 0.58 -18.32 11.49
CA GLU A 224 1.39 -19.30 12.20
C GLU A 224 1.61 -18.82 13.63
N ASP A 225 1.47 -19.73 14.59
CA ASP A 225 1.70 -19.45 16.01
C ASP A 225 2.86 -20.30 16.51
N ASP A 226 3.64 -19.77 17.46
CA ASP A 226 4.72 -20.50 18.12
C ASP A 226 4.19 -21.55 19.12
N LYS A 227 3.58 -22.62 18.59
CA LYS A 227 3.00 -23.72 19.39
C LYS A 227 4.02 -24.48 20.22
N GLU A 228 5.29 -24.42 19.84
CA GLU A 228 6.39 -25.10 20.50
C GLU A 228 7.13 -24.19 21.51
N GLU A 229 6.66 -22.97 21.73
CA GLU A 229 7.24 -21.98 22.65
C GLU A 229 8.75 -21.78 22.43
N LYS A 230 9.16 -21.74 21.14
CA LYS A 230 10.54 -21.50 20.71
C LYS A 230 11.00 -20.07 21.04
N GLY A 231 10.08 -19.18 21.38
CA GLY A 231 10.34 -17.78 21.68
C GLY A 231 10.92 -17.08 20.44
N ARG A 232 11.98 -16.30 20.62
CA ARG A 232 12.65 -15.59 19.50
C ARG A 232 13.17 -16.51 18.38
N LYS A 233 13.43 -17.80 18.63
CA LYS A 233 13.87 -18.74 17.57
C LYS A 233 12.75 -19.09 16.58
N PHE A 234 11.51 -18.76 16.90
CA PHE A 234 10.38 -18.84 15.97
C PHE A 234 10.53 -17.85 14.83
N LEU A 235 11.04 -16.64 15.13
CA LEU A 235 11.31 -15.58 14.15
C LEU A 235 12.41 -16.04 13.18
N LYS A 236 12.21 -15.76 11.91
CA LYS A 236 13.08 -16.17 10.79
C LYS A 236 13.75 -15.00 10.09
N PHE A 237 13.30 -13.79 10.39
CA PHE A 237 13.82 -12.54 9.85
C PHE A 237 14.37 -11.69 11.01
N ASP A 238 15.51 -11.05 10.77
CA ASP A 238 16.19 -10.22 11.78
C ASP A 238 15.61 -8.80 11.87
N LYS A 239 15.06 -8.30 10.77
CA LYS A 239 14.46 -6.96 10.63
C LYS A 239 13.29 -7.03 9.65
N PHE A 240 12.53 -5.95 9.55
CA PHE A 240 11.54 -5.78 8.49
C PHE A 240 12.14 -5.00 7.32
N GLU A 241 12.02 -5.50 6.09
CA GLU A 241 12.54 -4.83 4.90
C GLU A 241 11.65 -4.94 3.65
N GLU A 242 11.80 -3.98 2.74
CA GLU A 242 11.22 -4.07 1.39
C GLU A 242 12.16 -4.91 0.51
N VAL A 243 11.65 -6.01 -0.03
CA VAL A 243 12.42 -6.94 -0.88
C VAL A 243 11.88 -6.90 -2.30
N VAL A 244 12.76 -6.62 -3.26
CA VAL A 244 12.41 -6.48 -4.67
C VAL A 244 13.15 -7.53 -5.49
N PHE A 245 12.41 -8.34 -6.24
CA PHE A 245 12.95 -9.38 -7.12
C PHE A 245 12.79 -8.95 -8.56
N GLN A 246 13.89 -8.51 -9.19
CA GLN A 246 13.85 -7.89 -10.50
C GLN A 246 13.54 -8.93 -11.58
N ASN A 247 12.48 -8.69 -12.34
CA ASN A 247 12.18 -9.50 -13.51
C ASN A 247 12.83 -8.86 -14.75
N ASN A 248 13.66 -9.61 -15.48
CA ASN A 248 14.26 -9.18 -16.75
C ASN A 248 13.25 -9.07 -17.92
N GLY A 249 11.95 -9.24 -17.66
CA GLY A 249 10.87 -9.20 -18.66
C GLY A 249 10.14 -7.85 -18.79
N ILE A 250 9.34 -7.74 -19.86
CA ILE A 250 8.57 -6.53 -20.28
C ILE A 250 7.49 -6.09 -19.25
N LYS A 251 7.25 -6.86 -18.19
CA LYS A 251 6.23 -6.58 -17.18
C LYS A 251 6.85 -5.99 -15.91
N TYR A 252 7.07 -4.68 -15.91
CA TYR A 252 7.61 -3.89 -14.78
C TYR A 252 6.93 -4.11 -13.42
N ASN A 253 5.70 -4.66 -13.41
CA ASN A 253 4.87 -4.76 -12.20
C ASN A 253 4.77 -6.18 -11.60
N HIS A 254 5.47 -7.18 -12.16
CA HIS A 254 5.52 -8.54 -11.61
C HIS A 254 6.94 -8.87 -11.13
N MET A 255 7.04 -9.30 -9.88
CA MET A 255 8.28 -9.78 -9.30
C MET A 255 8.61 -11.19 -9.79
N ASP A 256 9.90 -11.54 -9.75
CA ASP A 256 10.33 -12.91 -10.04
C ASP A 256 9.91 -13.86 -8.89
N MET A 257 8.96 -14.74 -9.19
CA MET A 257 8.42 -15.71 -8.24
C MET A 257 9.42 -16.81 -7.87
N GLY A 258 10.39 -17.09 -8.75
CA GLY A 258 11.48 -18.03 -8.51
C GLY A 258 12.47 -17.47 -7.52
N GLU A 259 12.89 -16.21 -7.68
CA GLU A 259 13.74 -15.54 -6.69
C GLU A 259 13.05 -15.41 -5.33
N LEU A 260 11.74 -15.11 -5.31
CA LEU A 260 10.95 -15.14 -4.06
C LEU A 260 11.00 -16.51 -3.38
N HIS A 261 10.89 -17.61 -4.14
CA HIS A 261 10.96 -18.95 -3.57
C HIS A 261 12.33 -19.23 -2.94
N HIS A 262 13.42 -18.91 -3.64
CA HIS A 262 14.78 -19.07 -3.10
C HIS A 262 14.97 -18.23 -1.82
N TYR A 263 14.51 -16.98 -1.83
CA TYR A 263 14.54 -16.12 -0.64
C TYR A 263 13.80 -16.74 0.55
N LEU A 264 12.64 -17.35 0.32
CA LEU A 264 11.89 -18.04 1.39
C LEU A 264 12.61 -19.33 1.87
N GLU A 265 13.27 -20.06 0.97
CA GLU A 265 14.07 -21.25 1.32
C GLU A 265 15.29 -20.87 2.17
N ASP A 266 15.99 -19.79 1.83
CA ASP A 266 17.14 -19.28 2.59
C ASP A 266 16.76 -18.93 4.03
N HIS A 267 15.53 -18.44 4.24
CA HIS A 267 14.97 -18.14 5.56
C HIS A 267 14.24 -19.33 6.22
N SER A 268 14.37 -20.54 5.66
CA SER A 268 13.73 -21.78 6.16
C SER A 268 12.20 -21.72 6.24
N VAL A 269 11.55 -20.91 5.40
CA VAL A 269 10.10 -20.74 5.31
C VAL A 269 9.54 -21.06 3.93
N GLY A 270 10.30 -21.75 3.06
CA GLY A 270 9.89 -22.09 1.69
C GLY A 270 8.57 -22.86 1.57
N TYR A 271 8.19 -23.63 2.60
CA TYR A 271 6.93 -24.38 2.63
C TYR A 271 5.69 -23.49 2.41
N ILE A 272 5.77 -22.22 2.83
CA ILE A 272 4.65 -21.29 2.74
C ILE A 272 4.28 -20.92 1.31
N PHE A 273 5.19 -21.11 0.34
CA PHE A 273 4.94 -20.75 -1.05
C PHE A 273 3.71 -21.48 -1.61
N LYS A 274 3.57 -22.76 -1.27
CA LYS A 274 2.41 -23.58 -1.67
C LYS A 274 1.12 -23.06 -1.03
N ASP A 275 1.15 -22.67 0.24
CA ASP A 275 -0.02 -22.17 0.94
C ASP A 275 -0.45 -20.78 0.45
N ILE A 276 0.51 -19.92 0.09
CA ILE A 276 0.23 -18.57 -0.41
C ILE A 276 -0.25 -18.57 -1.86
N PHE A 277 0.29 -19.43 -2.74
CA PHE A 277 -0.03 -19.38 -4.16
C PHE A 277 -0.92 -20.53 -4.65
N GLY A 278 -1.08 -21.60 -3.86
CA GLY A 278 -1.82 -22.80 -4.25
C GLY A 278 -1.16 -23.59 -5.39
N VAL A 279 0.09 -23.27 -5.70
CA VAL A 279 0.90 -23.92 -6.74
C VAL A 279 2.24 -24.32 -6.14
N GLU A 280 2.76 -25.47 -6.55
CA GLU A 280 4.14 -25.84 -6.21
C GLU A 280 5.10 -24.97 -7.03
N ALA A 281 6.15 -24.46 -6.37
CA ALA A 281 7.18 -23.71 -7.05
C ALA A 281 7.80 -24.58 -8.14
N ARG A 282 7.91 -24.05 -9.36
CA ARG A 282 8.65 -24.74 -10.41
C ARG A 282 10.12 -24.61 -10.03
N SER A 283 10.72 -25.73 -9.60
CA SER A 283 12.17 -25.83 -9.50
C SER A 283 12.75 -25.45 -10.87
N SER A 284 13.40 -24.30 -10.97
CA SER A 284 14.25 -23.99 -12.11
C SER A 284 15.43 -24.95 -12.04
N THR A 285 15.28 -26.12 -12.65
CA THR A 285 16.40 -27.01 -12.91
C THR A 285 17.28 -26.29 -13.93
N SER A 286 18.32 -25.65 -13.43
CA SER A 286 19.45 -25.18 -14.24
C SER A 286 19.98 -26.39 -15.01
N SER A 287 19.69 -26.43 -16.31
CA SER A 287 20.40 -27.28 -17.28
C SER A 287 21.36 -26.41 -18.05
#